data_AF-A0A2V7P981-F1
#
_entry.id   AF-A0A2V7P981-F1
#
_cell.length_a   1.000
_cell.length_b   1.000
_cell.length_c   1.000
_cell.angle_alpha   90.00
_cell.angle_beta   90.00
_cell.angle_gamma   90.00
#
_symmetry.space_group_name_H-M   'P 1'
#
loop_
_entity.id
_entity.type
_entity.pdbx_description
1 polymer ?
#
loop_
_entity_poly.entity_id
_entity_poly.type
_entity_poly.pdbx_seq_one_letter_code
_entity_poly.pdbx_strand_id
1 'polypeptide(L)'
;MTKEPSKSTAIIQHLLDERRQYEAWIARLNSSADATPGNVRARVREDYEARLTAVIEELKAHGESARLAIQEMRHRRGELQKKEAICSEKLTESELRHSVGEFDEMQWEQVHQDVLAELVSVREDLQAVEVDIQKLEELDALVRNRPAVRPVSTPPAPQPVATAPAAHPPAPTPRDATHVDELEFIKSVTEDETGAAPSPRRASGALFQPTIPTDTPKAAAPPSQRAANPVPPPILPEASAASSDDAAARTLRCKACGVMNLPTDWYCFQCGGELAAM
;
A
#
# COMPACT_ATOMS: atom_id res chain seq x y z
N MET A 1 -17.86 1.84 2.15
CA MET A 1 -17.53 0.51 1.58
C MET A 1 -16.13 0.14 2.06
N THR A 2 -16.00 -0.95 2.80
CA THR A 2 -14.71 -1.46 3.28
C THR A 2 -13.96 -2.09 2.11
N LYS A 3 -12.85 -1.47 1.69
CA LYS A 3 -11.97 -1.98 0.63
C LYS A 3 -11.31 -3.25 1.15
N GLU A 4 -11.58 -4.40 0.54
CA GLU A 4 -10.89 -5.64 0.91
C GLU A 4 -9.39 -5.50 0.63
N PRO A 5 -8.52 -5.90 1.58
CA PRO A 5 -7.08 -5.82 1.38
C PRO A 5 -6.66 -6.74 0.23
N SER A 6 -5.72 -6.28 -0.60
CA SER A 6 -5.16 -7.10 -1.67
C SER A 6 -4.56 -8.39 -1.09
N LYS A 7 -4.54 -9.47 -1.87
CA LYS A 7 -3.91 -10.76 -1.50
C LYS A 7 -2.47 -10.55 -1.01
N SER A 8 -1.72 -9.66 -1.65
CA SER A 8 -0.35 -9.31 -1.24
C SER A 8 -0.32 -8.64 0.14
N THR A 9 -1.25 -7.71 0.42
CA THR A 9 -1.40 -7.07 1.73
C THR A 9 -1.68 -8.10 2.82
N ALA A 10 -2.55 -9.09 2.55
CA ALA A 10 -2.88 -10.13 3.50
C ALA A 10 -1.67 -11.04 3.83
N ILE A 11 -0.88 -11.41 2.81
CA ILE A 11 0.36 -12.19 2.99
C ILE A 11 1.37 -11.41 3.84
N ILE A 12 1.61 -10.13 3.50
CA ILE A 12 2.53 -9.27 4.26
C ILE A 12 2.06 -9.14 5.71
N GLN A 13 0.75 -8.96 5.95
CA GLN A 13 0.21 -8.86 7.31
C GLN A 13 0.44 -10.16 8.10
N HIS A 14 0.23 -11.31 7.48
CA HIS A 14 0.53 -12.62 8.09
C HIS A 14 2.00 -12.74 8.48
N LEU A 15 2.92 -12.43 7.56
CA LEU A 15 4.37 -12.45 7.81
C LEU A 15 4.78 -11.48 8.93
N LEU A 16 4.17 -10.29 8.99
CA LEU A 16 4.40 -9.34 10.09
C LEU A 16 3.94 -9.89 11.44
N ASP A 17 2.85 -10.64 11.48
CA ASP A 17 2.34 -11.28 12.69
C ASP A 17 3.20 -12.48 13.12
N GLU A 18 3.65 -13.31 12.18
CA GLU A 18 4.62 -14.38 12.45
C GLU A 18 5.94 -13.83 12.99
N ARG A 19 6.46 -12.75 12.39
CA ARG A 19 7.66 -12.06 12.88
C ARG A 19 7.49 -11.66 14.35
N ARG A 20 6.38 -11.01 14.70
CA ARG A 20 6.07 -10.59 16.08
C ARG A 20 5.99 -11.78 17.02
N GLN A 21 5.40 -12.88 16.55
CA GLN A 21 5.24 -14.10 17.33
C GLN A 21 6.60 -14.74 17.66
N TYR A 22 7.47 -14.90 16.66
CA TYR A 22 8.82 -15.44 16.86
C TYR A 22 9.66 -14.54 17.78
N GLU A 23 9.63 -13.22 17.58
CA GLU A 23 10.29 -12.25 18.45
C GLU A 23 9.81 -12.37 19.91
N ALA A 24 8.49 -12.50 20.12
CA ALA A 24 7.91 -12.67 21.46
C ALA A 24 8.29 -14.01 22.10
N TRP A 25 8.34 -15.10 21.34
CA TRP A 25 8.79 -16.40 21.84
C TRP A 25 10.26 -16.40 22.23
N ILE A 26 11.13 -15.79 21.41
CA ILE A 26 12.55 -15.62 21.73
C ILE A 26 12.71 -14.77 23.00
N ALA A 27 11.99 -13.65 23.11
CA ALA A 27 12.03 -12.80 24.30
C ALA A 27 11.61 -13.56 25.57
N ARG A 28 10.52 -14.34 25.51
CA ARG A 28 10.08 -15.19 26.63
C ARG A 28 11.12 -16.25 26.98
N LEU A 29 11.70 -16.91 25.98
CA LEU A 29 12.75 -17.91 26.14
C LEU A 29 14.03 -17.34 26.79
N ASN A 30 14.32 -16.06 26.53
CA ASN A 30 15.46 -15.35 27.12
C ASN A 30 15.19 -14.92 28.57
N SER A 31 13.92 -14.69 28.92
CA SER A 31 13.50 -14.27 30.27
C SER A 31 13.16 -15.42 31.22
N SER A 32 12.94 -16.63 30.71
CA SER A 32 12.52 -17.76 31.53
C SER A 32 13.67 -18.32 32.37
N ALA A 33 13.38 -18.62 33.65
CA ALA A 33 14.36 -19.11 34.60
C ALA A 33 14.87 -20.54 34.26
N ASP A 34 16.07 -20.86 34.76
CA ASP A 34 16.90 -22.04 34.43
C ASP A 34 16.40 -23.41 34.93
N ALA A 35 15.16 -23.78 34.57
CA ALA A 35 14.67 -25.14 34.80
C ALA A 35 15.06 -26.12 33.67
N THR A 36 15.40 -25.61 32.48
CA THR A 36 15.69 -26.42 31.28
C THR A 36 17.20 -26.43 30.97
N PRO A 37 17.79 -27.58 30.59
CA PRO A 37 19.18 -27.65 30.16
C PRO A 37 19.51 -26.62 29.07
N GLY A 38 20.65 -25.92 29.21
CA GLY A 38 21.03 -24.83 28.32
C GLY A 38 21.15 -25.23 26.85
N ASN A 39 21.57 -26.47 26.56
CA ASN A 39 21.67 -26.99 25.19
C ASN A 39 20.30 -27.14 24.50
N VAL A 40 19.27 -27.57 25.22
CA VAL A 40 17.90 -27.67 24.68
C VAL A 40 17.35 -26.28 24.40
N ARG A 41 17.57 -25.32 25.33
CA ARG A 41 17.18 -23.93 25.14
C ARG A 41 17.87 -23.29 23.92
N ALA A 42 19.17 -23.53 23.77
CA ALA A 42 19.94 -23.03 22.63
C ALA A 42 19.38 -23.54 21.30
N ARG A 43 19.06 -24.85 21.20
CA ARG A 43 18.46 -25.42 19.98
C ARG A 43 17.09 -24.83 19.64
N VAL A 44 16.22 -24.66 20.64
CA VAL A 44 14.89 -24.06 20.42
C VAL A 44 15.02 -22.59 20.01
N ARG A 45 15.97 -21.86 20.62
CA ARG A 45 16.27 -20.48 20.22
C ARG A 45 16.73 -20.42 18.77
N GLU A 46 17.68 -21.26 18.38
CA GLU A 46 18.23 -21.32 17.03
C GLU A 46 17.14 -21.63 15.98
N ASP A 47 16.19 -22.53 16.29
CA ASP A 47 15.02 -22.79 15.42
C ASP A 47 14.14 -21.54 15.25
N TYR A 48 13.80 -20.84 16.34
CA TYR A 48 13.02 -19.61 16.25
C TYR A 48 13.77 -18.47 15.54
N GLU A 49 15.08 -18.34 15.76
CA GLU A 49 15.92 -17.35 15.07
C GLU A 49 16.03 -17.65 13.57
N ALA A 50 16.16 -18.93 13.19
CA ALA A 50 16.17 -19.35 11.79
C ALA A 50 14.83 -19.03 11.11
N ARG A 51 13.69 -19.34 11.74
CA ARG A 51 12.36 -19.01 11.21
C ARG A 51 12.11 -17.51 11.13
N LEU A 52 12.53 -16.76 12.15
CA LEU A 52 12.45 -15.30 12.14
C LEU A 52 13.28 -14.72 10.98
N THR A 53 14.48 -15.24 10.75
CA THR A 53 15.32 -14.82 9.62
C THR A 53 14.63 -15.11 8.28
N ALA A 54 14.04 -16.29 8.11
CA ALA A 54 13.30 -16.63 6.90
C ALA A 54 12.13 -15.66 6.62
N VAL A 55 11.31 -15.36 7.65
CA VAL A 55 10.20 -14.39 7.54
C VAL A 55 10.70 -12.99 7.19
N ILE A 56 11.83 -12.56 7.76
CA ILE A 56 12.43 -11.25 7.47
C ILE A 56 12.91 -11.19 6.01
N GLU A 57 13.53 -12.24 5.49
CA GLU A 57 13.94 -12.29 4.08
C GLU A 57 12.73 -12.29 3.13
N GLU A 58 11.65 -12.99 3.46
CA GLU A 58 10.42 -12.95 2.66
C GLU A 58 9.77 -11.56 2.64
N LEU A 59 9.71 -10.89 3.80
CA LEU A 59 9.26 -9.50 3.88
C LEU A 59 10.14 -8.56 3.04
N LYS A 60 11.46 -8.73 3.07
CA LYS A 60 12.38 -7.94 2.22
C LYS A 60 12.11 -8.16 0.74
N ALA A 61 11.95 -9.42 0.31
CA ALA A 61 11.64 -9.76 -1.08
C ALA A 61 10.32 -9.12 -1.55
N HIS A 62 9.28 -9.12 -0.71
CA HIS A 62 8.04 -8.41 -1.00
C HIS A 62 8.24 -6.89 -1.12
N GLY A 63 9.01 -6.29 -0.21
CA GLY A 63 9.33 -4.86 -0.27
C GLY A 63 10.14 -4.48 -1.52
N GLU A 64 11.09 -5.32 -1.93
CA GLU A 64 11.87 -5.12 -3.16
C GLU A 64 10.98 -5.22 -4.40
N SER A 65 10.13 -6.23 -4.47
CA SER A 65 9.15 -6.40 -5.55
C SER A 65 8.23 -5.18 -5.65
N ALA A 66 7.71 -4.67 -4.53
CA ALA A 66 6.89 -3.46 -4.51
C ALA A 66 7.66 -2.23 -5.02
N ARG A 67 8.92 -2.05 -4.61
CA ARG A 67 9.75 -0.92 -5.07
C ARG A 67 10.05 -0.98 -6.57
N LEU A 68 10.31 -2.16 -7.12
CA LEU A 68 10.50 -2.32 -8.58
C LEU A 68 9.20 -1.98 -9.33
N ALA A 69 8.05 -2.47 -8.85
CA ALA A 69 6.76 -2.13 -9.45
C ALA A 69 6.47 -0.62 -9.39
N ILE A 70 6.81 0.06 -8.29
CA ILE A 70 6.68 1.53 -8.18
C ILE A 70 7.55 2.25 -9.23
N GLN A 71 8.78 1.79 -9.45
CA GLN A 71 9.66 2.39 -10.45
C GLN A 71 9.08 2.25 -11.86
N GLU A 72 8.59 1.06 -12.20
CA GLU A 72 7.94 0.79 -13.49
C GLU A 72 6.69 1.67 -13.69
N MET A 73 5.81 1.74 -12.69
CA MET A 73 4.61 2.57 -12.78
C MET A 73 4.94 4.07 -12.89
N ARG A 74 5.99 4.54 -12.20
CA ARG A 74 6.46 5.92 -12.34
C ARG A 74 7.03 6.21 -13.73
N HIS A 75 7.73 5.25 -14.34
CA HIS A 75 8.16 5.37 -15.73
C HIS A 75 6.96 5.49 -16.66
N ARG A 76 5.98 4.59 -16.54
CA ARG A 76 4.73 4.65 -17.31
C ARG A 76 3.98 5.97 -17.13
N ARG A 77 3.87 6.47 -15.89
CA ARG A 77 3.29 7.79 -15.61
C ARG A 77 4.02 8.90 -16.38
N GLY A 78 5.35 8.88 -16.39
CA GLY A 78 6.14 9.85 -17.15
C GLY A 78 5.86 9.80 -18.66
N GLU A 79 5.72 8.60 -19.23
CA GLU A 79 5.36 8.44 -20.64
C GLU A 79 3.94 8.93 -20.94
N LEU A 80 2.98 8.68 -20.04
CA LEU A 80 1.62 9.19 -20.17
C LEU A 80 1.57 10.73 -20.03
N GLN A 81 2.35 11.32 -19.14
CA GLN A 81 2.46 12.79 -19.00
C GLN A 81 3.00 13.45 -20.28
N LYS A 82 3.99 12.82 -20.93
CA LYS A 82 4.47 13.29 -22.24
C LYS A 82 3.37 13.21 -23.30
N LYS A 83 2.61 12.11 -23.32
CA LYS A 83 1.47 11.95 -24.23
C LYS A 83 0.38 12.99 -23.95
N GLU A 84 0.07 13.27 -22.69
CA GLU A 84 -0.88 14.30 -22.30
C GLU A 84 -0.45 15.66 -22.84
N ALA A 85 0.82 16.03 -22.67
CA ALA A 85 1.37 17.27 -23.21
C ALA A 85 1.21 17.34 -24.74
N ILE A 86 1.58 16.27 -25.46
CA ILE A 86 1.42 16.19 -26.92
C ILE A 86 -0.06 16.32 -27.33
N CYS A 87 -0.99 15.66 -26.64
CA CYS A 87 -2.42 15.76 -26.94
C CYS A 87 -2.95 17.17 -26.66
N SER A 88 -2.49 17.81 -25.58
CA SER A 88 -2.86 19.19 -25.27
C SER A 88 -2.32 20.18 -26.31
N GLU A 89 -1.11 19.98 -26.81
CA GLU A 89 -0.54 20.78 -27.89
C GLU A 89 -1.34 20.57 -29.18
N LYS A 90 -1.63 19.32 -29.57
CA LYS A 90 -2.51 19.01 -30.72
C LYS A 90 -3.87 19.69 -30.60
N LEU A 91 -4.46 19.72 -29.40
CA LEU A 91 -5.74 20.38 -29.16
C LEU A 91 -5.62 21.88 -29.48
N THR A 92 -4.63 22.55 -28.88
CA THR A 92 -4.40 23.99 -29.12
C THR A 92 -4.05 24.29 -30.58
N GLU A 93 -3.30 23.42 -31.25
CA GLU A 93 -3.00 23.55 -32.67
C GLU A 93 -4.28 23.40 -33.51
N SER A 94 -5.11 22.41 -33.22
CA SER A 94 -6.35 22.17 -33.96
C SER A 94 -7.33 23.35 -33.82
N GLU A 95 -7.45 23.91 -32.61
CA GLU A 95 -8.24 25.12 -32.33
C GLU A 95 -7.73 26.32 -33.14
N LEU A 96 -6.41 26.52 -33.18
CA LEU A 96 -5.81 27.59 -33.98
C LEU A 96 -6.11 27.42 -35.48
N ARG A 97 -5.96 26.20 -36.01
CA ARG A 97 -6.19 25.92 -37.44
C ARG A 97 -7.65 26.11 -37.83
N HIS A 98 -8.60 25.72 -36.97
CA HIS A 98 -10.00 26.07 -37.16
C HIS A 98 -10.23 27.58 -37.13
N SER A 99 -9.62 28.31 -36.19
CA SER A 99 -9.77 29.77 -36.12
C SER A 99 -9.24 30.52 -37.36
N VAL A 100 -8.20 29.98 -38.01
CA VAL A 100 -7.64 30.48 -39.28
C VAL A 100 -8.52 30.09 -40.48
N GLY A 101 -9.47 29.15 -40.29
CA GLY A 101 -10.39 28.68 -41.30
C GLY A 101 -9.85 27.53 -42.15
N GLU A 102 -8.82 26.81 -41.70
CA GLU A 102 -8.33 25.61 -42.39
C GLU A 102 -9.33 24.44 -42.33
N PHE A 103 -10.14 24.39 -41.27
CA PHE A 103 -11.17 23.38 -41.08
C PHE A 103 -12.56 23.99 -41.27
N ASP A 104 -13.41 23.31 -42.05
CA ASP A 104 -14.85 23.53 -41.99
C ASP A 104 -15.44 23.00 -40.67
N GLU A 105 -16.69 23.34 -40.38
CA GLU A 105 -17.33 22.99 -39.10
C GLU A 105 -17.39 21.49 -38.84
N MET A 106 -17.61 20.67 -39.89
CA MET A 106 -17.74 19.23 -39.76
C MET A 106 -16.36 18.58 -39.52
N GLN A 107 -15.34 19.02 -40.24
CA GLN A 107 -13.95 18.60 -40.04
C GLN A 107 -13.46 18.99 -38.65
N TRP A 108 -13.78 20.22 -38.23
CA TRP A 108 -13.45 20.73 -36.91
C TRP A 108 -14.07 19.88 -35.80
N GLU A 109 -15.39 19.65 -35.86
CA GLU A 109 -16.10 18.87 -34.85
C GLU A 109 -15.49 17.46 -34.71
N GLN A 110 -15.18 16.80 -35.82
CA GLN A 110 -14.55 15.48 -35.80
C GLN A 110 -13.15 15.52 -35.17
N VAL A 111 -12.25 16.40 -35.65
CA VAL A 111 -10.88 16.49 -35.14
C VAL A 111 -10.86 16.88 -33.67
N HIS A 112 -11.70 17.84 -33.26
CA HIS A 112 -11.80 18.28 -31.89
C HIS A 112 -12.30 17.16 -30.97
N GLN A 113 -13.34 16.43 -31.38
CA GLN A 113 -13.84 15.28 -30.63
C GLN A 113 -12.79 14.18 -30.49
N ASP A 114 -12.06 13.85 -31.56
CA ASP A 114 -11.02 12.82 -31.53
C ASP A 114 -9.86 13.18 -30.59
N VAL A 115 -9.37 14.43 -30.64
CA VAL A 115 -8.28 14.89 -29.77
C VAL A 115 -8.73 14.97 -28.31
N LEU A 116 -9.97 15.42 -28.06
CA LEU A 116 -10.53 15.42 -26.70
C LEU A 116 -10.69 14.00 -26.15
N ALA A 117 -11.14 13.05 -26.97
CA ALA A 117 -11.25 11.65 -26.57
C ALA A 117 -9.87 11.05 -26.23
N GLU A 118 -8.83 11.33 -27.03
CA GLU A 118 -7.45 10.93 -26.75
C GLU A 118 -6.97 11.52 -25.41
N LEU A 119 -7.21 12.82 -25.19
CA LEU A 119 -6.79 13.51 -23.96
C LEU A 119 -7.50 12.96 -22.71
N VAL A 120 -8.81 12.69 -22.79
CA VAL A 120 -9.57 12.09 -21.68
C VAL A 120 -9.03 10.70 -21.37
N SER A 121 -8.82 9.86 -22.39
CA SER A 121 -8.27 8.51 -22.19
C SER A 121 -6.90 8.53 -21.52
N VAL A 122 -5.99 9.42 -21.95
CA VAL A 122 -4.66 9.55 -21.34
C VAL A 122 -4.76 9.99 -19.87
N ARG A 123 -5.69 10.88 -19.54
CA ARG A 123 -5.90 11.34 -18.15
C ARG A 123 -6.48 10.26 -17.25
N GLU A 124 -7.40 9.46 -17.76
CA GLU A 124 -7.94 8.30 -17.03
C GLU A 124 -6.83 7.27 -16.75
N ASP A 125 -5.98 6.99 -17.75
CA ASP A 125 -4.80 6.13 -17.59
C ASP A 125 -3.81 6.70 -16.55
N LEU A 126 -3.57 8.01 -16.54
CA LEU A 126 -2.74 8.68 -15.53
C LEU A 126 -3.31 8.49 -14.13
N GLN A 127 -4.61 8.73 -13.95
CA GLN A 127 -5.27 8.54 -12.66
C GLN A 127 -5.18 7.08 -12.20
N ALA A 128 -5.38 6.11 -13.09
CA ALA A 128 -5.25 4.69 -12.77
C ALA A 128 -3.83 4.34 -12.29
N VAL A 129 -2.81 4.80 -13.01
CA VAL A 129 -1.40 4.58 -12.65
C VAL A 129 -1.05 5.25 -11.32
N GLU A 130 -1.55 6.46 -11.06
CA GLU A 130 -1.33 7.15 -9.77
C GLU A 130 -1.94 6.40 -8.60
N VAL A 131 -3.16 5.89 -8.75
CA VAL A 131 -3.83 5.07 -7.75
C VAL A 131 -3.04 3.78 -7.49
N ASP A 132 -2.47 3.16 -8.52
CA ASP A 132 -1.68 1.94 -8.36
C ASP A 132 -0.31 2.21 -7.71
N ILE A 133 0.34 3.34 -8.02
CA ILE A 133 1.54 3.80 -7.31
C ILE A 133 1.23 3.96 -5.83
N GLN A 134 0.13 4.62 -5.46
CA GLN A 134 -0.26 4.82 -4.07
C GLN A 134 -0.46 3.48 -3.33
N LYS A 135 -1.18 2.52 -3.93
CA LYS A 135 -1.36 1.19 -3.34
C LYS A 135 -0.03 0.47 -3.11
N LEU A 136 0.90 0.55 -4.06
CA LEU A 136 2.22 -0.07 -3.92
C LEU A 136 3.07 0.63 -2.86
N GLU A 137 2.98 1.95 -2.75
CA GLU A 137 3.63 2.73 -1.69
C GLU A 137 3.08 2.38 -0.31
N GLU A 138 1.76 2.17 -0.18
CA GLU A 138 1.15 1.66 1.04
C GLU A 138 1.68 0.26 1.41
N LEU A 139 1.81 -0.63 0.43
CA LEU A 139 2.39 -1.97 0.63
C LEU A 139 3.85 -1.91 1.09
N ASP A 140 4.69 -1.12 0.43
CA ASP A 140 6.09 -0.94 0.83
C ASP A 140 6.21 -0.26 2.20
N ALA A 141 5.31 0.68 2.52
CA ALA A 141 5.24 1.29 3.85
C ALA A 141 4.86 0.28 4.93
N LEU A 142 3.93 -0.65 4.67
CA LEU A 142 3.58 -1.72 5.61
C LEU A 142 4.77 -2.65 5.90
N VAL A 143 5.58 -2.96 4.89
CA VAL A 143 6.80 -3.78 5.05
C VAL A 143 7.87 -3.03 5.86
N ARG A 144 8.06 -1.73 5.61
CA ARG A 144 9.07 -0.90 6.31
C ARG A 144 8.66 -0.58 7.74
N ASN A 145 7.42 -0.13 7.94
CA ASN A 145 6.90 0.27 9.23
C ASN A 145 6.37 -0.97 9.97
N ARG A 146 7.24 -1.57 10.79
CA ARG A 146 6.78 -2.42 11.90
C ARG A 146 5.86 -1.57 12.77
N PRO A 147 4.58 -1.91 12.99
CA PRO A 147 3.78 -1.21 13.99
C PRO A 147 4.41 -1.51 15.34
N ALA A 148 5.18 -0.55 15.85
CA ALA A 148 5.74 -0.60 17.18
C ALA A 148 4.55 -0.55 18.15
N VAL A 149 4.38 -1.59 18.96
CA VAL A 149 3.51 -1.51 20.13
C VAL A 149 4.02 -0.34 20.96
N ARG A 150 3.24 0.74 21.04
CA ARG A 150 3.56 1.93 21.83
C ARG A 150 3.76 1.48 23.28
N PRO A 151 4.97 1.56 23.86
CA PRO A 151 5.10 1.34 25.28
C PRO A 151 4.30 2.45 25.97
N VAL A 152 3.40 2.06 26.87
CA VAL A 152 2.67 2.97 27.74
C VAL A 152 3.72 3.84 28.43
N SER A 153 3.69 5.13 28.11
CA SER A 153 4.58 6.14 28.67
C SER A 153 4.28 6.20 30.17
N THR A 154 5.22 5.75 30.99
CA THR A 154 5.22 6.06 32.42
C THR A 154 5.28 7.59 32.57
N PRO A 155 4.47 8.21 33.45
CA PRO A 155 4.50 9.65 33.66
C PRO A 155 5.89 10.11 34.13
N PRO A 156 6.39 11.27 33.66
CA PRO A 156 7.66 11.80 34.14
C PRO A 156 7.52 12.23 35.61
N ALA A 157 8.52 11.85 36.42
CA ALA A 157 8.66 12.31 37.80
C ALA A 157 8.79 13.84 37.87
N PRO A 158 8.29 14.49 38.95
CA PRO A 158 8.29 15.94 39.07
C PRO A 158 9.72 16.48 39.22
N GLN A 159 10.07 17.47 38.40
CA GLN A 159 11.33 18.20 38.53
C GLN A 159 11.30 19.13 39.76
N PRO A 160 12.41 19.29 40.50
CA PRO A 160 12.48 20.24 41.61
C PRO A 160 12.56 21.68 41.09
N VAL A 161 11.79 22.55 41.74
CA VAL A 161 11.69 23.99 41.50
C VAL A 161 13.05 24.66 41.78
N ALA A 162 13.64 25.27 40.76
CA ALA A 162 14.80 26.14 40.92
C ALA A 162 14.37 27.54 41.38
N THR A 163 15.06 28.02 42.41
CA THR A 163 14.91 29.29 43.11
C THR A 163 15.29 30.50 42.26
N ALA A 164 14.50 31.56 42.35
CA ALA A 164 14.80 32.90 41.82
C ALA A 164 15.85 33.63 42.68
N PRO A 165 16.53 34.64 42.10
CA PRO A 165 16.59 35.94 42.79
C PRO A 165 16.34 37.17 41.88
N ALA A 166 15.74 38.18 42.53
CA ALA A 166 15.57 39.60 42.22
C ALA A 166 16.90 40.34 41.86
N ALA A 167 17.01 41.54 41.27
CA ALA A 167 16.12 42.57 40.68
C ALA A 167 16.98 43.71 40.02
N HIS A 168 16.31 44.55 39.19
CA HIS A 168 16.61 45.95 38.74
C HIS A 168 17.53 46.22 37.52
N PRO A 169 17.41 47.40 36.83
CA PRO A 169 16.26 48.15 36.31
C PRO A 169 16.43 48.58 34.80
N PRO A 170 15.48 49.31 34.15
CA PRO A 170 15.36 49.37 32.68
C PRO A 170 15.91 50.66 32.03
N ALA A 171 16.25 50.57 30.73
CA ALA A 171 16.45 51.71 29.83
C ALA A 171 16.12 51.32 28.36
N PRO A 172 15.74 52.27 27.49
CA PRO A 172 14.69 52.11 26.47
C PRO A 172 15.20 51.73 25.08
N THR A 173 14.37 51.02 24.32
CA THR A 173 14.54 50.79 22.87
C THR A 173 13.72 51.79 22.05
N PRO A 174 14.25 52.33 20.95
CA PRO A 174 13.46 53.04 19.94
C PRO A 174 12.75 52.04 19.01
N ARG A 175 11.57 52.47 18.53
CA ARG A 175 10.73 51.79 17.55
C ARG A 175 11.28 51.98 16.13
N ASP A 176 11.22 50.93 15.34
CA ASP A 176 10.93 50.92 13.89
C ASP A 176 10.24 49.56 13.62
N ALA A 177 8.92 49.48 13.39
CA ALA A 177 8.20 49.87 12.18
C ALA A 177 8.57 49.04 10.95
N THR A 178 8.11 47.78 10.90
CA THR A 178 7.46 47.12 9.74
C THR A 178 7.03 45.71 10.15
N HIS A 179 5.85 45.58 10.72
CA HIS A 179 5.13 44.30 10.75
C HIS A 179 3.68 44.63 10.38
N VAL A 180 3.41 44.58 9.09
CA VAL A 180 2.05 44.63 8.56
C VAL A 180 1.35 43.34 8.98
N ASP A 181 0.33 43.49 9.81
CA ASP A 181 -0.46 42.39 10.38
C ASP A 181 -1.51 41.93 9.36
N GLU A 182 -1.17 40.91 8.57
CA GLU A 182 -2.04 40.30 7.54
C GLU A 182 -3.28 39.59 8.13
N LEU A 183 -3.53 39.66 9.44
CA LEU A 183 -4.71 39.12 10.10
C LEU A 183 -5.82 40.15 10.36
N GLU A 184 -5.60 41.44 10.07
CA GLU A 184 -6.67 42.45 10.10
C GLU A 184 -7.49 42.49 8.79
N PHE A 185 -6.93 42.03 7.67
CA PHE A 185 -7.67 41.88 6.41
C PHE A 185 -8.76 40.81 6.51
N ILE A 186 -8.45 39.66 7.13
CA ILE A 186 -9.38 38.52 7.25
C ILE A 186 -10.54 38.83 8.22
N LYS A 187 -10.35 39.76 9.16
CA LYS A 187 -11.44 40.22 10.04
C LYS A 187 -12.42 41.19 9.38
N SER A 188 -12.07 41.77 8.23
CA SER A 188 -12.93 42.76 7.55
C SER A 188 -13.96 42.15 6.57
N VAL A 189 -14.00 40.82 6.41
CA VAL A 189 -14.87 40.13 5.43
C VAL A 189 -16.00 39.30 6.08
N THR A 190 -16.15 39.31 7.41
CA THR A 190 -17.18 38.49 8.08
C THR A 190 -18.00 39.19 9.16
N GLU A 191 -18.02 40.53 9.24
CA GLU A 191 -18.79 41.22 10.28
C GLU A 191 -19.63 42.39 9.72
N ASP A 192 -20.79 42.06 9.14
CA ASP A 192 -22.00 42.89 9.24
C ASP A 192 -23.26 42.00 9.04
N GLU A 193 -23.79 41.43 10.14
CA GLU A 193 -25.24 41.40 10.39
C GLU A 193 -25.50 41.07 11.87
N THR A 194 -25.83 42.13 12.61
CA THR A 194 -26.78 42.19 13.73
C THR A 194 -26.70 41.17 14.87
N GLY A 195 -26.36 41.72 16.04
CA GLY A 195 -26.23 41.01 17.31
C GLY A 195 -27.53 40.49 17.91
N ALA A 196 -27.36 39.57 18.87
CA ALA A 196 -28.03 39.57 20.16
C ALA A 196 -27.44 38.46 21.04
N ALA A 197 -26.77 38.83 22.13
CA ALA A 197 -26.64 37.98 23.30
C ALA A 197 -27.95 38.09 24.11
N PRO A 198 -28.38 37.06 24.87
CA PRO A 198 -27.80 36.88 26.20
C PRO A 198 -27.65 35.42 26.68
N SER A 199 -26.58 35.17 27.44
CA SER A 199 -26.53 34.13 28.50
C SER A 199 -27.10 34.76 29.79
N PRO A 200 -27.71 34.06 30.79
CA PRO A 200 -27.28 32.76 31.34
C PRO A 200 -28.37 31.85 31.96
N ARG A 201 -28.10 30.52 32.10
CA ARG A 201 -28.31 29.76 33.36
C ARG A 201 -27.97 28.26 33.25
N ARG A 202 -27.41 27.76 34.35
CA ARG A 202 -27.13 26.36 34.71
C ARG A 202 -28.37 25.46 34.68
N ALA A 203 -28.18 24.20 34.26
CA ALA A 203 -28.67 22.97 34.92
C ALA A 203 -28.02 21.77 34.18
N SER A 204 -27.07 21.06 34.79
CA SER A 204 -27.28 19.82 35.55
C SER A 204 -27.70 18.61 34.69
N GLY A 205 -26.70 17.75 34.45
CA GLY A 205 -26.73 16.28 34.59
C GLY A 205 -27.89 15.47 34.02
N ALA A 206 -27.57 14.58 33.08
CA ALA A 206 -28.01 13.18 33.13
C ALA A 206 -27.12 12.32 32.23
N LEU A 207 -26.72 11.17 32.79
CA LEU A 207 -25.88 10.16 32.18
C LEU A 207 -26.61 9.46 31.02
N PHE A 208 -25.87 9.14 29.96
CA PHE A 208 -26.31 8.17 28.96
C PHE A 208 -25.29 7.03 28.91
N GLN A 209 -25.66 5.88 29.49
CA GLN A 209 -24.97 4.60 29.30
C GLN A 209 -25.87 3.69 28.45
N PRO A 210 -25.38 3.11 27.34
CA PRO A 210 -26.11 2.07 26.63
C PRO A 210 -26.00 0.73 27.38
N THR A 211 -27.15 0.16 27.74
CA THR A 211 -27.32 -1.19 28.30
C THR A 211 -27.05 -2.26 27.25
N ILE A 212 -26.21 -3.26 27.60
CA ILE A 212 -25.97 -4.49 26.83
C ILE A 212 -26.90 -5.59 27.37
N PRO A 213 -27.77 -6.19 26.55
CA PRO A 213 -28.45 -7.42 26.92
C PRO A 213 -27.56 -8.65 26.69
N THR A 214 -27.10 -9.25 27.78
CA THR A 214 -26.62 -10.64 27.87
C THR A 214 -27.79 -11.60 27.79
N ASP A 215 -27.70 -12.63 26.94
CA ASP A 215 -28.30 -13.93 27.23
C ASP A 215 -27.54 -15.06 26.52
N THR A 216 -27.21 -16.09 27.30
CA THR A 216 -26.70 -17.40 26.89
C THR A 216 -27.66 -18.45 27.42
N PRO A 217 -27.82 -19.58 26.72
CA PRO A 217 -27.91 -20.83 27.45
C PRO A 217 -27.01 -21.93 26.90
N LYS A 218 -26.76 -22.88 27.81
CA LYS A 218 -25.73 -23.91 27.80
C LYS A 218 -26.31 -25.30 27.50
N ALA A 219 -25.50 -26.09 26.80
CA ALA A 219 -25.38 -27.56 26.75
C ALA A 219 -26.43 -28.43 26.04
N ALA A 220 -25.95 -29.30 25.13
CA ALA A 220 -25.99 -30.77 25.26
C ALA A 220 -25.26 -31.48 24.10
N ALA A 221 -24.60 -32.60 24.42
CA ALA A 221 -24.12 -33.67 23.54
C ALA A 221 -24.28 -35.01 24.32
N PRO A 222 -24.15 -36.23 23.75
CA PRO A 222 -24.27 -36.75 22.37
C PRO A 222 -25.31 -37.94 22.30
N PRO A 223 -25.32 -38.84 21.27
CA PRO A 223 -24.41 -40.00 21.28
C PRO A 223 -23.88 -40.48 19.89
N SER A 224 -22.79 -41.25 19.95
CA SER A 224 -22.09 -41.94 18.86
C SER A 224 -22.91 -43.02 18.15
N GLN A 225 -22.67 -43.21 16.85
CA GLN A 225 -22.55 -44.52 16.19
C GLN A 225 -21.74 -44.41 14.88
N ARG A 226 -21.24 -45.57 14.43
CA ARG A 226 -19.98 -45.85 13.73
C ARG A 226 -20.27 -46.51 12.38
N ALA A 227 -19.54 -46.19 11.31
CA ALA A 227 -19.06 -47.12 10.27
C ALA A 227 -18.32 -46.39 9.13
N ALA A 228 -17.43 -47.13 8.47
CA ALA A 228 -16.28 -46.69 7.70
C ALA A 228 -16.53 -46.48 6.19
N ASN A 229 -15.72 -45.60 5.57
CA ASN A 229 -15.22 -45.79 4.21
C ASN A 229 -13.86 -45.05 4.05
N PRO A 230 -12.84 -45.67 3.43
CA PRO A 230 -11.51 -45.06 3.29
C PRO A 230 -11.49 -44.03 2.15
N VAL A 231 -10.93 -42.86 2.44
CA VAL A 231 -10.67 -41.78 1.48
C VAL A 231 -9.23 -41.93 0.96
N PRO A 232 -8.99 -41.83 -0.36
CA PRO A 232 -7.65 -41.96 -0.95
C PRO A 232 -6.73 -40.78 -0.57
N PRO A 233 -5.40 -40.96 -0.56
CA PRO A 233 -4.45 -39.94 -0.15
C PRO A 233 -4.43 -38.74 -1.12
N PRO A 234 -4.25 -37.51 -0.62
CA PRO A 234 -4.09 -36.33 -1.47
C PRO A 234 -2.72 -36.37 -2.17
N ILE A 235 -2.76 -36.22 -3.49
CA ILE A 235 -1.58 -36.05 -4.34
C ILE A 235 -1.02 -34.65 -4.05
N LEU A 236 0.14 -34.60 -3.40
CA LEU A 236 1.00 -33.42 -3.34
C LEU A 236 1.70 -33.27 -4.70
N PRO A 237 1.77 -32.08 -5.32
CA PRO A 237 2.75 -31.83 -6.36
C PRO A 237 4.12 -31.62 -5.70
N GLU A 238 4.97 -32.64 -5.79
CA GLU A 238 6.40 -32.53 -5.56
C GLU A 238 7.00 -31.56 -6.57
N ALA A 239 7.79 -30.60 -6.07
CA ALA A 239 8.76 -29.90 -6.87
C ALA A 239 9.87 -30.89 -7.25
N SER A 240 9.88 -31.36 -8.50
CA SER A 240 11.08 -31.81 -9.20
C SER A 240 10.81 -32.06 -10.70
N ALA A 241 11.78 -31.64 -11.49
CA ALA A 241 11.97 -31.84 -12.92
C ALA A 241 11.07 -31.01 -13.86
N ALA A 242 11.73 -30.17 -14.66
CA ALA A 242 11.19 -29.63 -15.90
C ALA A 242 10.42 -30.72 -16.65
N SER A 243 9.11 -30.53 -16.73
CA SER A 243 8.16 -31.47 -17.29
C SER A 243 8.50 -31.76 -18.76
N SER A 244 8.81 -33.03 -19.04
CA SER A 244 8.95 -33.62 -20.38
C SER A 244 7.72 -33.46 -21.29
N ASP A 245 6.61 -32.88 -20.82
CA ASP A 245 5.41 -32.64 -21.61
C ASP A 245 5.59 -31.53 -22.66
N ASP A 246 6.47 -30.55 -22.41
CA ASP A 246 6.74 -29.44 -23.33
C ASP A 246 7.60 -29.89 -24.53
N ALA A 247 8.44 -30.92 -24.34
CA ALA A 247 9.24 -31.52 -25.40
C ALA A 247 8.39 -32.39 -26.35
N ALA A 248 7.32 -32.99 -25.84
CA ALA A 248 6.41 -33.84 -26.63
C ALA A 248 5.45 -33.03 -27.53
N ALA A 249 5.17 -31.76 -27.19
CA ALA A 249 4.29 -30.88 -27.97
C ALA A 249 5.00 -30.18 -29.15
N ARG A 250 6.32 -30.26 -29.26
CA ARG A 250 7.11 -29.57 -30.28
C ARG A 250 7.20 -30.40 -31.56
N THR A 251 6.33 -30.12 -32.52
CA THR A 251 6.27 -30.83 -33.80
C THR A 251 6.77 -30.00 -35.00
N LEU A 252 7.05 -28.70 -34.83
CA LEU A 252 7.46 -27.81 -35.92
C LEU A 252 8.99 -27.66 -35.99
N ARG A 253 9.63 -28.17 -37.06
CA ARG A 253 11.09 -28.10 -37.24
C ARG A 253 11.52 -26.77 -37.88
N CYS A 254 12.45 -26.07 -37.25
CA CYS A 254 13.09 -24.89 -37.83
C CYS A 254 13.97 -25.26 -39.03
N LYS A 255 13.84 -24.54 -40.16
CA LYS A 255 14.66 -24.76 -41.37
C LYS A 255 16.10 -24.27 -41.23
N ALA A 256 16.37 -23.31 -40.34
CA ALA A 256 17.70 -22.72 -40.16
C ALA A 256 18.59 -23.57 -39.24
N CYS A 257 18.06 -24.06 -38.11
CA CYS A 257 18.86 -24.76 -37.10
C CYS A 257 18.37 -26.20 -36.78
N GLY A 258 17.24 -26.63 -37.34
CA GLY A 258 16.73 -28.00 -37.17
C GLY A 258 16.04 -28.30 -35.84
N VAL A 259 15.94 -27.32 -34.94
CA VAL A 259 15.30 -27.48 -33.62
C VAL A 259 13.77 -27.60 -33.75
N MET A 260 13.17 -28.41 -32.87
CA MET A 260 11.72 -28.58 -32.78
C MET A 260 11.10 -27.49 -31.89
N ASN A 261 10.07 -26.81 -32.38
CA ASN A 261 9.36 -25.71 -31.73
C ASN A 261 7.87 -26.04 -31.63
N LEU A 262 7.11 -25.23 -30.88
CA LEU A 262 5.67 -25.42 -30.80
C LEU A 262 5.01 -25.01 -32.13
N PRO A 263 3.92 -25.66 -32.55
CA PRO A 263 3.16 -25.27 -33.74
C PRO A 263 2.61 -23.83 -33.68
N THR A 264 2.42 -23.29 -32.48
CA THR A 264 1.96 -21.91 -32.24
C THR A 264 3.07 -20.87 -32.33
N ASP A 265 4.34 -21.28 -32.40
CA ASP A 265 5.48 -20.35 -32.42
C ASP A 265 5.71 -19.80 -33.83
N TRP A 266 5.89 -18.48 -33.93
CA TRP A 266 6.19 -17.79 -35.20
C TRP A 266 7.70 -17.70 -35.46
N TYR A 267 8.51 -17.83 -34.41
CA TYR A 267 9.97 -17.76 -34.47
C TYR A 267 10.59 -18.89 -33.68
N CYS A 268 11.75 -19.39 -34.14
CA CYS A 268 12.46 -20.45 -33.44
C CYS A 268 13.05 -19.95 -32.12
N PHE A 269 12.77 -20.64 -31.00
CA PHE A 269 13.30 -20.25 -29.69
C PHE A 269 14.83 -20.30 -29.61
N GLN A 270 15.47 -21.13 -30.45
CA GLN A 270 16.92 -21.32 -30.40
C GLN A 270 17.70 -20.34 -31.28
N CYS A 271 17.23 -20.06 -32.50
CA CYS A 271 17.98 -19.24 -33.47
C CYS A 271 17.24 -17.99 -33.95
N GLY A 272 15.99 -17.77 -33.54
CA GLY A 272 15.18 -16.63 -33.97
C GLY A 272 14.72 -16.67 -35.42
N GLY A 273 15.01 -17.74 -36.17
CA GLY A 273 14.54 -17.88 -37.54
C GLY A 273 13.01 -18.03 -37.63
N GLU A 274 12.41 -17.42 -38.63
CA GLU A 274 10.96 -17.51 -38.89
C GLU A 274 10.52 -18.97 -39.13
N LEU A 275 9.46 -19.36 -38.45
CA LEU A 275 8.82 -20.66 -38.60
C LEU A 275 7.62 -20.46 -39.53
N ALA A 276 7.55 -21.25 -40.60
CA ALA A 276 6.38 -21.27 -41.49
C ALA A 276 5.25 -22.02 -40.79
N ALA A 277 4.57 -21.34 -39.85
CA ALA A 277 3.34 -21.83 -39.25
C ALA A 277 2.24 -21.83 -40.33
N MET A 278 1.63 -22.99 -40.59
CA MET A 278 0.37 -23.14 -41.34
C MET A 278 -0.68 -23.69 -40.40
#